data_AF-A0A929JSK7-F1
#
_entry.id   AF-A0A929JSK7-F1
#
_cell.length_a   1.000
_cell.length_b   1.000
_cell.length_c   1.000
_cell.angle_alpha   90.00
_cell.angle_beta   90.00
_cell.angle_gamma   90.00
#
_symmetry.space_group_name_H-M   'P 1'
#
loop_
_entity.id
_entity.type
_entity.pdbx_description
1 polymer ?
#
loop_
_entity_poly.entity_id
_entity_poly.type
_entity_poly.pdbx_seq_one_letter_code
_entity_poly.pdbx_strand_id
1 'polypeptide(L)'
;MDTSAQKTGIEEYLIGILERSGRLSYYARSRGWAFIMTWAHRIAGLILVLYMLFHIFTLSALYDPAAFASKMKFVNHFVFSFLEWALSVPVIFHALNGARLILYEAFGTRKDAIIIRWVFMLSGIYTLTLALLMVMGNQEVSAGFFWLIVAITSAISSTIVYKRLWHTQNGMLWKLQRLSGAFLLPLVSGHMFFMHLNYKAGHDVDTILARISSPGIKALDVAFVILVFFHAGFGLYTIVGDYVEDKRIRSWLAVLISFILCVFAYAGVKIVLTI
;
A
#
# COMPACT_ATOMS: atom_id res chain seq x y z
N MET A 1 -36.86 -12.81 -3.89
CA MET A 1 -36.36 -14.00 -4.60
C MET A 1 -34.85 -14.00 -4.45
N ASP A 2 -34.39 -14.83 -3.53
CA ASP A 2 -33.00 -14.95 -3.11
C ASP A 2 -32.30 -15.91 -4.06
N THR A 3 -31.48 -15.40 -4.98
CA THR A 3 -30.67 -16.24 -5.87
C THR A 3 -29.43 -16.66 -5.09
N SER A 4 -29.53 -17.80 -4.40
CA SER A 4 -28.37 -18.48 -3.84
C SER A 4 -27.44 -18.89 -4.98
N ALA A 5 -26.49 -18.02 -5.31
CA ALA A 5 -25.44 -18.32 -6.25
C ALA A 5 -24.73 -19.60 -5.76
N GLN A 6 -24.77 -20.64 -6.58
CA GLN A 6 -24.18 -21.94 -6.32
C GLN A 6 -22.70 -21.74 -5.99
N LYS A 7 -22.32 -21.98 -4.73
CA LYS A 7 -20.92 -21.85 -4.28
C LYS A 7 -20.09 -22.89 -5.02
N THR A 8 -19.01 -22.48 -5.65
CA THR A 8 -18.12 -23.40 -6.38
C THR A 8 -17.34 -24.27 -5.39
N GLY A 9 -16.91 -25.48 -5.78
CA GLY A 9 -16.21 -26.40 -4.88
C GLY A 9 -14.91 -25.82 -4.26
N ILE A 10 -14.29 -24.85 -4.93
CA ILE A 10 -13.13 -24.11 -4.40
C ILE A 10 -13.57 -23.13 -3.29
N GLU A 11 -14.71 -22.46 -3.43
CA GLU A 11 -15.27 -21.61 -2.37
C GLU A 11 -15.59 -22.43 -1.12
N GLU A 12 -16.20 -23.61 -1.28
CA GLU A 12 -16.48 -24.51 -0.15
C GLU A 12 -15.20 -25.03 0.52
N TYR A 13 -14.18 -25.37 -0.27
CA TYR A 13 -12.89 -25.83 0.25
C TYR A 13 -12.16 -24.74 1.06
N LEU A 14 -12.09 -23.52 0.53
CA LEU A 14 -11.47 -22.38 1.22
C LEU A 14 -12.25 -21.98 2.48
N ILE A 15 -13.59 -22.00 2.42
CA ILE A 15 -14.45 -21.83 3.59
C ILE A 15 -14.16 -22.93 4.61
N GLY A 16 -14.03 -24.18 4.18
CA GLY A 16 -13.69 -25.31 5.05
C GLY A 16 -12.34 -25.15 5.77
N ILE A 17 -11.31 -24.62 5.11
CA ILE A 17 -10.01 -24.31 5.75
C ILE A 17 -10.15 -23.18 6.77
N LEU A 18 -10.88 -22.12 6.41
CA LEU A 18 -11.11 -20.97 7.30
C LEU A 18 -11.99 -21.34 8.50
N GLU A 19 -12.92 -22.28 8.32
CA GLU A 19 -13.78 -22.84 9.37
C GLU A 19 -13.03 -23.74 10.36
N ARG A 20 -11.99 -24.46 9.89
CA ARG A 20 -11.10 -25.27 10.74
C ARG A 20 -10.27 -24.43 11.73
N SER A 21 -10.07 -23.15 11.45
CA SER A 21 -9.51 -22.21 12.44
C SER A 21 -10.62 -21.77 13.40
N GLY A 22 -10.77 -22.49 14.52
CA GLY A 22 -11.86 -22.24 15.49
C GLY A 22 -11.96 -20.79 16.01
N ARG A 23 -10.86 -20.04 16.02
CA ARG A 23 -10.85 -18.61 16.39
C ARG A 23 -11.29 -17.70 15.25
N LEU A 24 -10.82 -17.93 14.01
CA LEU A 24 -11.16 -17.08 12.87
C LEU A 24 -12.63 -17.28 12.44
N SER A 25 -13.08 -18.53 12.47
CA SER A 25 -14.46 -18.91 12.17
C SER A 25 -15.44 -18.36 13.21
N TYR A 26 -15.06 -18.28 14.48
CA TYR A 26 -15.86 -17.63 15.52
C TYR A 26 -16.13 -16.15 15.21
N TYR A 27 -15.10 -15.36 14.91
CA TYR A 27 -15.29 -13.93 14.58
C TYR A 27 -16.02 -13.73 13.26
N ALA A 28 -15.76 -14.57 12.25
CA ALA A 28 -16.47 -14.50 10.97
C ALA A 28 -17.97 -14.78 11.15
N ARG A 29 -18.33 -15.77 11.98
CA ARG A 29 -19.71 -16.15 12.26
C ARG A 29 -20.42 -15.18 13.20
N SER A 30 -19.71 -14.62 14.20
CA SER A 30 -20.31 -13.71 15.20
C SER A 30 -20.36 -12.25 14.78
N ARG A 31 -19.35 -11.75 14.05
CA ARG A 31 -19.20 -10.33 13.67
C ARG A 31 -19.22 -10.09 12.16
N GLY A 32 -19.16 -11.15 11.34
CA GLY A 32 -19.18 -11.07 9.88
C GLY A 32 -17.81 -10.81 9.24
N TRP A 33 -17.71 -11.10 7.94
CA TRP A 33 -16.49 -10.89 7.15
C TRP A 33 -16.06 -9.41 7.06
N ALA A 34 -16.99 -8.47 7.04
CA ALA A 34 -16.68 -7.04 6.99
C ALA A 34 -15.86 -6.57 8.22
N PHE A 35 -16.12 -7.16 9.40
CA PHE A 35 -15.35 -6.90 10.61
C PHE A 35 -13.91 -7.40 10.47
N ILE A 36 -13.73 -8.64 9.99
CA ILE A 36 -12.40 -9.22 9.76
C ILE A 36 -11.62 -8.38 8.75
N MET A 37 -12.24 -8.00 7.63
CA MET A 37 -11.59 -7.18 6.61
C MET A 37 -11.14 -5.82 7.15
N THR A 38 -11.90 -5.23 8.08
CA THR A 38 -11.53 -3.98 8.74
C THR A 38 -10.30 -4.14 9.63
N TRP A 39 -10.26 -5.20 10.45
CA TRP A 39 -9.10 -5.50 11.30
C TRP A 39 -7.85 -5.82 10.48
N ALA A 40 -7.98 -6.69 9.49
CA ALA A 40 -6.88 -7.04 8.59
C ALA A 40 -6.33 -5.79 7.88
N HIS A 41 -7.19 -4.84 7.48
CA HIS A 41 -6.77 -3.60 6.82
C HIS A 41 -5.91 -2.71 7.72
N ARG A 42 -6.27 -2.62 9.01
CA ARG A 42 -5.50 -1.87 10.01
C ARG A 42 -4.16 -2.53 10.27
N ILE A 43 -4.14 -3.84 10.46
CA ILE A 43 -2.90 -4.61 10.66
C ILE A 43 -1.98 -4.45 9.45
N ALA A 44 -2.51 -4.61 8.23
CA ALA A 44 -1.75 -4.36 7.01
C ALA A 44 -1.21 -2.93 6.99
N GLY A 45 -2.04 -1.92 7.28
CA GLY A 45 -1.60 -0.52 7.37
C GLY A 45 -0.47 -0.29 8.38
N LEU A 46 -0.53 -0.91 9.56
CA LEU A 46 0.53 -0.84 10.58
C LEU A 46 1.84 -1.47 10.08
N ILE A 47 1.77 -2.64 9.43
CA ILE A 47 2.93 -3.29 8.80
C ILE A 47 3.54 -2.36 7.76
N LEU A 48 2.71 -1.73 6.91
CA LEU A 48 3.18 -0.81 5.87
C LEU A 48 3.81 0.45 6.43
N VAL A 49 3.30 1.00 7.54
CA VAL A 49 3.95 2.14 8.24
C VAL A 49 5.34 1.73 8.70
N LEU A 50 5.47 0.60 9.40
CA LEU A 50 6.77 0.14 9.90
C LEU A 50 7.74 -0.11 8.75
N TYR A 51 7.27 -0.76 7.68
CA TYR A 51 8.08 -0.98 6.49
C TYR A 51 8.50 0.33 5.82
N MET A 52 7.59 1.30 5.67
CA MET A 52 7.91 2.60 5.08
C MET A 52 9.01 3.33 5.86
N LEU A 53 8.97 3.32 7.20
CA LEU A 53 10.03 3.90 8.02
C LEU A 53 11.37 3.18 7.81
N PHE A 54 11.35 1.85 7.81
CA PHE A 54 12.52 1.02 7.50
C PHE A 54 13.05 1.26 6.07
N HIS A 55 12.16 1.48 5.11
CA HIS A 55 12.49 1.73 3.72
C HIS A 55 13.22 3.07 3.56
N ILE A 56 12.72 4.16 4.15
CA ILE A 56 13.42 5.46 4.17
C ILE A 56 14.78 5.34 4.85
N PHE A 57 14.88 4.60 5.96
CA PHE A 57 16.17 4.33 6.60
C PHE A 57 17.13 3.57 5.69
N THR A 58 16.65 2.58 4.95
CA THR A 58 17.47 1.82 3.99
C THR A 58 17.94 2.71 2.84
N LEU A 59 17.04 3.50 2.25
CA LEU A 59 17.34 4.44 1.17
C LEU A 59 18.28 5.58 1.59
N SER A 60 18.35 5.91 2.88
CA SER A 60 19.33 6.89 3.38
C SER A 60 20.79 6.49 3.09
N ALA A 61 21.06 5.21 2.85
CA ALA A 61 22.39 4.76 2.45
C ALA A 61 22.79 5.18 1.03
N LEU A 62 21.86 5.68 0.19
CA LEU A 62 22.19 6.16 -1.16
C LEU A 62 23.17 7.35 -1.17
N TYR A 63 23.34 8.08 -0.06
CA TYR A 63 24.39 9.10 0.08
C TYR A 63 25.81 8.51 0.08
N ASP A 64 25.96 7.22 0.37
CA ASP A 64 27.21 6.47 0.30
C ASP A 64 27.00 5.21 -0.57
N PRO A 65 27.31 5.29 -1.89
CA PRO A 65 27.15 4.18 -2.82
C PRO A 65 27.75 2.85 -2.34
N ALA A 66 28.89 2.89 -1.64
CA ALA A 66 29.53 1.68 -1.12
C ALA A 66 28.73 1.06 0.03
N ALA A 67 28.22 1.89 0.94
CA ALA A 67 27.33 1.43 2.01
C ALA A 67 26.00 0.88 1.47
N PHE A 68 25.40 1.54 0.47
CA PHE A 68 24.18 1.04 -0.17
C PHE A 68 24.43 -0.31 -0.84
N ALA A 69 25.49 -0.44 -1.66
CA ALA A 69 25.83 -1.69 -2.32
C ALA A 69 26.06 -2.84 -1.31
N SER A 70 26.69 -2.56 -0.17
CA SER A 70 26.86 -3.53 0.92
C SER A 70 25.50 -3.98 1.51
N LYS A 71 24.59 -3.04 1.77
CA LYS A 71 23.21 -3.36 2.20
C LYS A 71 22.45 -4.16 1.15
N MET A 72 22.61 -3.85 -0.13
CA MET A 72 21.94 -4.58 -1.21
C MET A 72 22.41 -6.03 -1.33
N LYS A 73 23.66 -6.34 -0.98
CA LYS A 73 24.12 -7.74 -0.87
C LYS A 73 23.39 -8.51 0.23
N PHE A 74 23.11 -7.85 1.37
CA PHE A 74 22.38 -8.45 2.47
C PHE A 74 20.91 -8.72 2.13
N VAL A 75 20.22 -7.76 1.50
CA VAL A 75 18.80 -7.94 1.11
C VAL A 75 18.62 -8.93 -0.05
N ASN A 76 19.66 -9.18 -0.85
CA ASN A 76 19.65 -10.18 -1.91
C ASN A 76 19.76 -11.64 -1.40
N HIS A 77 19.86 -11.87 -0.09
CA HIS A 77 19.73 -13.23 0.45
C HIS A 77 18.30 -13.75 0.28
N PHE A 78 18.16 -15.04 -0.04
CA PHE A 78 16.86 -15.70 -0.30
C PHE A 78 15.77 -15.38 0.73
N VAL A 79 16.12 -15.34 2.03
CA VAL A 79 15.16 -15.00 3.09
C VAL A 79 14.61 -13.59 2.92
N PHE A 80 15.45 -12.61 2.61
CA PHE A 80 15.04 -11.22 2.43
C PHE A 80 14.31 -11.01 1.11
N SER A 81 14.74 -11.64 0.01
CA SER A 81 13.98 -11.63 -1.25
C SER A 81 12.60 -12.27 -1.10
N PHE A 82 12.48 -13.34 -0.31
CA PHE A 82 11.18 -13.92 0.03
C PHE A 82 10.34 -12.96 0.89
N LEU A 83 10.95 -12.24 1.84
CA LEU A 83 10.26 -11.25 2.65
C LEU A 83 9.81 -10.03 1.82
N GLU A 84 10.60 -9.60 0.84
CA GLU A 84 10.22 -8.55 -0.13
C GLU A 84 9.01 -8.97 -0.95
N TRP A 85 8.99 -10.21 -1.44
CA TRP A 85 7.80 -10.76 -2.08
C TRP A 85 6.63 -10.85 -1.10
N ALA A 86 6.83 -11.39 0.10
CA ALA A 86 5.78 -11.57 1.10
C ALA A 86 5.17 -10.22 1.55
N LEU A 87 5.94 -9.14 1.52
CA LEU A 87 5.47 -7.78 1.78
C LEU A 87 4.42 -7.32 0.76
N SER A 88 4.43 -7.85 -0.47
CA SER A 88 3.40 -7.51 -1.46
C SER A 88 2.00 -7.89 -0.97
N VAL A 89 1.87 -8.91 -0.11
CA VAL A 89 0.58 -9.38 0.43
C VAL A 89 -0.12 -8.30 1.24
N PRO A 90 0.45 -7.74 2.33
CA PRO A 90 -0.18 -6.63 3.05
C PRO A 90 -0.31 -5.38 2.19
N VAL A 91 0.63 -5.08 1.29
CA VAL A 91 0.55 -3.93 0.37
C VAL A 91 -0.71 -4.00 -0.48
N ILE A 92 -0.86 -5.06 -1.28
CA ILE A 92 -1.94 -5.16 -2.24
C ILE A 92 -3.29 -5.37 -1.56
N PHE A 93 -3.31 -6.14 -0.46
CA PHE A 93 -4.51 -6.31 0.34
C PHE A 93 -4.98 -4.96 0.91
N HIS A 94 -4.07 -4.17 1.49
CA HIS A 94 -4.41 -2.85 2.02
C HIS A 94 -4.96 -1.94 0.91
N ALA A 95 -4.28 -1.90 -0.24
CA ALA A 95 -4.68 -1.07 -1.38
C ALA A 95 -6.07 -1.45 -1.92
N LEU A 96 -6.30 -2.74 -2.21
CA LEU A 96 -7.57 -3.22 -2.76
C LEU A 96 -8.71 -3.18 -1.74
N ASN A 97 -8.45 -3.49 -0.48
CA ASN A 97 -9.47 -3.37 0.55
C ASN A 97 -9.80 -1.90 0.88
N GLY A 98 -8.84 -0.99 0.77
CA GLY A 98 -9.09 0.46 0.79
C GLY A 98 -9.93 0.91 -0.40
N ALA A 99 -9.66 0.37 -1.60
CA ALA A 99 -10.46 0.63 -2.79
C ALA A 99 -11.91 0.15 -2.63
N ARG A 100 -12.15 -0.98 -1.95
CA ARG A 100 -13.50 -1.43 -1.55
C ARG A 100 -14.23 -0.35 -0.74
N LEU A 101 -13.55 0.31 0.22
CA LEU A 101 -14.16 1.39 1.02
C LEU A 101 -14.48 2.62 0.14
N ILE A 102 -13.60 2.96 -0.80
CA ILE A 102 -13.86 4.04 -1.78
C ILE A 102 -15.07 3.71 -2.66
N LEU A 103 -15.20 2.47 -3.15
CA LEU A 103 -16.36 2.03 -3.93
C LEU A 103 -17.67 2.13 -3.13
N TYR A 104 -17.61 1.82 -1.84
CA TYR A 104 -18.74 1.99 -0.95
C TYR A 104 -19.11 3.48 -0.78
N GLU A 105 -18.15 4.33 -0.43
CA GLU A 105 -18.41 5.74 -0.08
C GLU A 105 -18.67 6.62 -1.31
N ALA A 106 -17.84 6.54 -2.35
CA ALA A 106 -17.87 7.43 -3.50
C ALA A 106 -18.84 6.98 -4.62
N PHE A 107 -19.13 5.67 -4.69
CA PHE A 107 -19.95 5.09 -5.76
C PHE A 107 -21.21 4.38 -5.26
N GLY A 108 -21.46 4.34 -3.95
CA GLY A 108 -22.66 3.71 -3.41
C GLY A 108 -22.72 2.20 -3.62
N THR A 109 -21.59 1.53 -3.86
CA THR A 109 -21.57 0.08 -4.06
C THR A 109 -21.86 -0.62 -2.73
N ARG A 110 -22.89 -1.47 -2.69
CA ARG A 110 -23.34 -2.21 -1.48
C ARG A 110 -23.24 -3.74 -1.63
N LYS A 111 -22.42 -4.21 -2.56
CA LYS A 111 -22.25 -5.65 -2.86
C LYS A 111 -21.06 -6.25 -2.12
N ASP A 112 -21.02 -6.15 -0.79
CA ASP A 112 -19.82 -6.47 0.00
C ASP A 112 -19.25 -7.87 -0.26
N ALA A 113 -20.10 -8.90 -0.37
CA ALA A 113 -19.65 -10.27 -0.63
C ALA A 113 -18.88 -10.41 -1.96
N ILE A 114 -19.39 -9.81 -3.04
CA ILE A 114 -18.72 -9.90 -4.36
C ILE A 114 -17.42 -9.08 -4.36
N ILE A 115 -17.43 -7.90 -3.76
CA ILE A 115 -16.25 -7.03 -3.72
C ILE A 115 -15.14 -7.67 -2.86
N ILE A 116 -15.47 -8.32 -1.74
CA ILE A 116 -14.48 -9.05 -0.92
C ILE A 116 -13.85 -10.20 -1.72
N ARG A 117 -14.64 -10.96 -2.50
CA ARG A 117 -14.10 -12.00 -3.39
C ARG A 117 -13.11 -11.42 -4.40
N TRP A 118 -13.45 -10.29 -5.02
CA TRP A 118 -12.55 -9.59 -5.94
C TRP A 118 -11.28 -9.07 -5.25
N VAL A 119 -11.36 -8.56 -4.02
CA VAL A 119 -10.17 -8.15 -3.25
C VAL A 119 -9.20 -9.31 -3.11
N PHE A 120 -9.66 -10.50 -2.70
CA PHE A 120 -8.80 -11.66 -2.55
C PHE A 120 -8.27 -12.18 -3.90
N MET A 121 -9.13 -12.30 -4.92
CA MET A 121 -8.71 -12.78 -6.23
C MET A 121 -7.64 -11.88 -6.85
N LEU A 122 -7.88 -10.56 -6.88
CA LEU A 122 -6.93 -9.60 -7.45
C LEU A 122 -5.64 -9.51 -6.62
N SER A 123 -5.72 -9.64 -5.30
CA SER A 123 -4.52 -9.73 -4.44
C SER A 123 -3.68 -10.96 -4.77
N GLY A 124 -4.33 -12.11 -5.00
CA GLY A 124 -3.68 -13.36 -5.39
C GLY A 124 -3.01 -13.25 -6.75
N ILE A 125 -3.74 -12.77 -7.77
CA ILE A 125 -3.20 -12.53 -9.11
C ILE A 125 -1.99 -11.60 -9.04
N TYR A 126 -2.10 -10.47 -8.33
CA TYR A 126 -1.03 -9.51 -8.18
C TYR A 126 0.22 -10.13 -7.55
N THR A 127 0.07 -10.85 -6.44
CA THR A 127 1.17 -11.46 -5.69
C THR A 127 1.86 -12.56 -6.51
N LEU A 128 1.10 -13.35 -7.27
CA LEU A 128 1.64 -14.37 -8.17
C LEU A 128 2.36 -13.76 -9.38
N THR A 129 1.81 -12.70 -9.97
CA THR A 129 2.48 -11.95 -11.03
C THR A 129 3.79 -11.36 -10.55
N LEU A 130 3.82 -10.76 -9.35
CA LEU A 130 5.06 -10.24 -8.79
C LEU A 130 6.08 -11.36 -8.55
N ALA A 131 5.65 -12.52 -8.02
CA ALA A 131 6.51 -13.69 -7.87
C ALA A 131 7.13 -14.12 -9.22
N LEU A 132 6.31 -14.19 -10.27
CA LEU A 132 6.75 -14.54 -11.61
C LEU A 132 7.80 -13.55 -12.12
N LEU A 133 7.56 -12.25 -11.96
CA LEU A 133 8.50 -11.20 -12.37
C LEU A 133 9.82 -11.30 -11.61
N MET A 134 9.79 -11.54 -10.29
CA MET A 134 11.01 -11.71 -9.49
C MET A 134 11.81 -12.94 -9.90
N VAL A 135 11.15 -14.04 -10.26
CA VAL A 135 11.81 -15.27 -10.74
C VAL A 135 12.41 -15.07 -12.14
N MET A 136 11.69 -14.38 -13.03
CA MET A 136 12.18 -14.10 -14.38
C MET A 136 13.33 -13.08 -14.37
N GLY A 137 13.18 -11.99 -13.62
CA GLY A 137 14.22 -11.00 -13.32
C GLY A 137 14.88 -10.31 -14.52
N ASN A 138 14.31 -10.46 -15.72
CA ASN A 138 14.90 -10.08 -17.00
C ASN A 138 13.95 -9.22 -17.84
N GLN A 139 12.92 -8.65 -17.22
CA GLN A 139 11.95 -7.78 -17.90
C GLN A 139 12.48 -6.35 -17.94
N GLU A 140 12.20 -5.66 -19.05
CA GLU A 140 12.67 -4.30 -19.27
C GLU A 140 11.53 -3.42 -19.79
N VAL A 141 11.52 -2.18 -19.32
CA VAL A 141 10.64 -1.11 -19.79
C VAL A 141 11.36 0.22 -19.54
N SER A 142 11.15 1.21 -20.41
CA SER A 142 11.66 2.56 -20.14
C SER A 142 11.05 3.09 -18.84
N ALA A 143 11.90 3.55 -17.91
CA ALA A 143 11.48 4.16 -16.66
C ALA A 143 10.53 5.35 -16.91
N GLY A 144 10.88 6.23 -17.85
CA GLY A 144 10.06 7.39 -18.19
C GLY A 144 8.68 7.00 -18.69
N PHE A 145 8.60 6.02 -19.59
CA PHE A 145 7.32 5.53 -20.11
C PHE A 145 6.46 4.91 -19.01
N PHE A 146 7.04 3.98 -18.23
CA PHE A 146 6.31 3.29 -17.16
C PHE A 146 5.75 4.28 -16.13
N TRP A 147 6.59 5.17 -15.62
CA TRP A 147 6.19 6.10 -14.57
C TRP A 147 5.23 7.18 -15.06
N LEU A 148 5.29 7.57 -16.33
CA LEU A 148 4.29 8.46 -16.93
C LEU A 148 2.90 7.83 -16.95
N ILE A 149 2.78 6.56 -17.38
CA ILE A 149 1.50 5.85 -17.40
C ILE A 149 0.96 5.69 -15.97
N VAL A 150 1.82 5.32 -15.02
CA VAL A 150 1.44 5.21 -13.60
C VAL A 150 0.98 6.56 -13.03
N ALA A 151 1.68 7.65 -13.33
CA ALA A 151 1.33 8.99 -12.87
C ALA A 151 -0.02 9.45 -13.44
N ILE A 152 -0.25 9.28 -14.75
CA ILE A 152 -1.52 9.59 -15.40
C ILE A 152 -2.66 8.77 -14.78
N THR A 153 -2.46 7.47 -14.60
CA THR A 153 -3.48 6.59 -14.00
C THR A 153 -3.80 7.02 -12.56
N SER A 154 -2.78 7.34 -11.76
CA SER A 154 -2.92 7.83 -10.39
C SER A 154 -3.70 9.15 -10.33
N ALA A 155 -3.39 10.09 -11.23
CA ALA A 155 -4.09 11.37 -11.33
C ALA A 155 -5.56 11.21 -11.75
N ILE A 156 -5.85 10.32 -12.71
CA ILE A 156 -7.21 10.00 -13.14
C ILE A 156 -8.00 9.40 -11.96
N SER A 157 -7.46 8.36 -11.29
CA SER A 157 -8.10 7.72 -10.15
C SER A 157 -8.44 8.72 -9.04
N SER A 158 -7.48 9.58 -8.66
CA SER A 158 -7.70 10.61 -7.65
C SER A 158 -8.74 11.65 -8.08
N THR A 159 -8.71 12.10 -9.35
CA THR A 159 -9.66 13.07 -9.89
C THR A 159 -11.09 12.53 -9.90
N ILE A 160 -11.28 11.26 -10.24
CA ILE A 160 -12.60 10.62 -10.20
C ILE A 160 -13.15 10.63 -8.76
N VAL A 161 -12.32 10.26 -7.78
CA VAL A 161 -12.73 10.25 -6.37
C VAL A 161 -12.98 11.67 -5.85
N TYR A 162 -12.17 12.66 -6.26
CA TYR A 162 -12.38 14.07 -5.97
C TYR A 162 -13.76 14.55 -6.41
N LYS A 163 -14.10 14.33 -7.69
CA LYS A 163 -15.40 14.76 -8.23
C LYS A 163 -16.59 14.13 -7.50
N ARG A 164 -16.43 12.94 -6.92
CA ARG A 164 -17.47 12.23 -6.18
C ARG A 164 -17.56 12.67 -4.71
N LEU A 165 -16.43 12.88 -4.05
CA LEU A 165 -16.39 13.08 -2.60
C LEU A 165 -16.29 14.55 -2.17
N TRP A 166 -15.81 15.46 -3.02
CA TRP A 166 -15.47 16.82 -2.59
C TRP A 166 -16.67 17.60 -2.05
N HIS A 167 -17.85 17.41 -2.65
CA HIS A 167 -19.10 18.08 -2.26
C HIS A 167 -19.88 17.38 -1.14
N THR A 168 -19.36 16.27 -0.59
CA THR A 168 -19.98 15.59 0.55
C THR A 168 -19.76 16.35 1.86
N GLN A 169 -20.55 16.05 2.90
CA GLN A 169 -20.40 16.65 4.24
C GLN A 169 -19.20 16.08 5.04
N ASN A 170 -18.39 15.21 4.45
CA ASN A 170 -17.23 14.63 5.11
C ASN A 170 -16.18 15.70 5.46
N GLY A 171 -15.47 15.51 6.57
CA GLY A 171 -14.36 16.38 6.97
C GLY A 171 -13.22 16.40 5.95
N MET A 172 -12.46 17.50 5.91
CA MET A 172 -11.39 17.71 4.93
C MET A 172 -10.34 16.59 4.95
N LEU A 173 -9.81 16.23 6.12
CA LEU A 173 -8.78 15.19 6.24
C LEU A 173 -9.29 13.81 5.79
N TRP A 174 -10.57 13.50 6.03
CA TRP A 174 -11.19 12.28 5.53
C TRP A 174 -11.25 12.24 4.00
N LYS A 175 -11.64 13.36 3.38
CA LYS A 175 -11.62 13.50 1.91
C LYS A 175 -10.20 13.30 1.37
N LEU A 176 -9.22 13.99 1.96
CA LEU A 176 -7.82 13.86 1.57
C LEU A 176 -7.27 12.43 1.76
N GLN A 177 -7.72 11.68 2.77
CA GLN A 177 -7.38 10.27 2.93
C GLN A 177 -7.83 9.42 1.74
N ARG A 178 -9.04 9.68 1.23
CA ARG A 178 -9.60 8.97 0.07
C ARG A 178 -8.91 9.38 -1.23
N LEU A 179 -8.58 10.66 -1.39
CA LEU A 179 -7.85 11.16 -2.57
C LEU A 179 -6.42 10.64 -2.62
N SER A 180 -5.69 10.71 -1.50
CA SER A 180 -4.35 10.13 -1.41
C SER A 180 -4.37 8.62 -1.64
N GLY A 181 -5.33 7.88 -1.06
CA GLY A 181 -5.47 6.45 -1.31
C GLY A 181 -5.76 6.11 -2.77
N ALA A 182 -6.61 6.89 -3.44
CA ALA A 182 -6.91 6.71 -4.87
C ALA A 182 -5.71 7.01 -5.77
N PHE A 183 -4.90 8.01 -5.43
CA PHE A 183 -3.65 8.31 -6.13
C PHE A 183 -2.59 7.24 -5.88
N LEU A 184 -2.45 6.78 -4.63
CA LEU A 184 -1.46 5.79 -4.22
C LEU A 184 -1.76 4.39 -4.75
N LEU A 185 -3.02 4.07 -5.07
CA LEU A 185 -3.40 2.74 -5.53
C LEU A 185 -2.61 2.31 -6.79
N PRO A 186 -2.60 3.05 -7.92
CA PRO A 186 -1.74 2.70 -9.04
C PRO A 186 -0.25 2.94 -8.73
N LEU A 187 0.08 4.00 -7.99
CA LEU A 187 1.48 4.39 -7.74
C LEU A 187 2.27 3.36 -6.94
N VAL A 188 1.75 2.92 -5.79
CA VAL A 188 2.39 1.92 -4.93
C VAL A 188 2.42 0.56 -5.63
N SER A 189 1.33 0.20 -6.32
CA SER A 189 1.27 -1.06 -7.08
C SER A 189 2.28 -1.08 -8.22
N GLY A 190 2.43 0.03 -8.94
CA GLY A 190 3.42 0.21 -9.98
C GLY A 190 4.85 0.24 -9.45
N HIS A 191 5.07 0.85 -8.28
CA HIS A 191 6.37 0.84 -7.60
C HIS A 191 6.85 -0.57 -7.29
N MET A 192 6.01 -1.38 -6.66
CA MET A 192 6.35 -2.77 -6.38
C MET A 192 6.66 -3.55 -7.67
N PHE A 193 5.89 -3.37 -8.75
CA PHE A 193 6.22 -4.04 -10.02
C PHE A 193 7.55 -3.56 -10.61
N PHE A 194 7.74 -2.25 -10.72
CA PHE A 194 8.92 -1.67 -11.38
C PHE A 194 10.22 -2.08 -10.71
N MET A 195 10.26 -2.04 -9.37
CA MET A 195 11.46 -2.42 -8.61
C MET A 195 11.83 -3.89 -8.75
N HIS A 196 10.91 -4.73 -9.22
CA HIS A 196 11.06 -6.18 -9.34
C HIS A 196 10.97 -6.70 -10.79
N LEU A 197 11.03 -5.82 -11.81
CA LEU A 197 11.12 -6.26 -13.22
C LEU A 197 12.46 -6.93 -13.53
N ASN A 198 13.53 -6.38 -12.95
CA ASN A 198 14.88 -6.93 -12.98
C ASN A 198 15.65 -6.49 -11.74
N TYR A 199 16.74 -7.19 -11.42
CA TYR A 199 17.54 -6.91 -10.22
C TYR A 199 18.00 -5.45 -10.12
N LYS A 200 18.47 -4.88 -11.24
CA LYS A 200 19.07 -3.54 -11.27
C LYS A 200 18.07 -2.44 -10.94
N ALA A 201 16.80 -2.59 -11.31
CA ALA A 201 15.77 -1.58 -11.08
C ALA A 201 15.64 -1.18 -9.60
N GLY A 202 15.78 -2.13 -8.67
CA GLY A 202 15.66 -1.91 -7.23
C GLY A 202 16.97 -1.94 -6.43
N HIS A 203 18.05 -2.52 -6.95
CA HIS A 203 19.24 -2.86 -6.14
C HIS A 203 20.56 -2.25 -6.64
N ASP A 204 20.61 -1.77 -7.88
CA ASP A 204 21.84 -1.22 -8.46
C ASP A 204 21.90 0.29 -8.23
N VAL A 205 22.96 0.77 -7.56
CA VAL A 205 23.09 2.18 -7.17
C VAL A 205 23.06 3.08 -8.39
N ASP A 206 23.87 2.77 -9.40
CA ASP A 206 24.01 3.62 -10.59
C ASP A 206 22.70 3.71 -11.37
N THR A 207 21.98 2.59 -11.49
CA THR A 207 20.64 2.55 -12.10
C THR A 207 19.63 3.40 -11.34
N ILE A 208 19.64 3.35 -10.01
CA ILE A 208 18.73 4.15 -9.16
C ILE A 208 19.07 5.65 -9.27
N LEU A 209 20.36 6.01 -9.19
CA LEU A 209 20.83 7.38 -9.30
C LEU A 209 20.51 7.98 -10.68
N ALA A 210 20.74 7.23 -11.75
CA ALA A 210 20.38 7.65 -13.10
C ALA A 210 18.86 7.91 -13.22
N ARG A 211 18.03 7.03 -12.62
CA ARG A 211 16.57 7.20 -12.64
C ARG A 211 16.10 8.45 -11.88
N ILE A 212 16.58 8.64 -10.64
CA ILE A 212 16.14 9.76 -9.79
C ILE A 212 16.68 11.12 -10.25
N SER A 213 17.72 11.14 -11.08
CA SER A 213 18.21 12.37 -11.72
C SER A 213 17.20 13.00 -12.68
N SER A 214 16.22 12.23 -13.17
CA SER A 214 15.15 12.75 -14.03
C SER A 214 14.21 13.69 -13.26
N PRO A 215 14.00 14.94 -13.69
CA PRO A 215 13.13 15.89 -12.99
C PRO A 215 11.69 15.39 -12.81
N GLY A 216 11.15 14.69 -13.82
CA GLY A 216 9.79 14.14 -13.77
C GLY A 216 9.65 13.02 -12.74
N ILE A 217 10.64 12.13 -12.65
CA ILE A 217 10.66 11.05 -11.65
C ILE A 217 10.88 11.63 -10.26
N LYS A 218 11.81 12.56 -10.11
CA LYS A 218 12.07 13.27 -8.84
C LYS A 218 10.80 13.95 -8.31
N ALA A 219 10.04 14.63 -9.17
CA ALA A 219 8.76 15.23 -8.79
C ALA A 219 7.71 14.18 -8.37
N LEU A 220 7.63 13.05 -9.08
CA LEU A 220 6.71 11.96 -8.76
C LEU A 220 7.08 11.29 -7.41
N ASP A 221 8.36 11.07 -7.15
CA ASP A 221 8.84 10.48 -5.90
C ASP A 221 8.61 11.42 -4.71
N VAL A 222 8.81 12.73 -4.86
CA VAL A 222 8.42 13.71 -3.82
C VAL A 222 6.92 13.66 -3.54
N ALA A 223 6.09 13.63 -4.60
CA ALA A 223 4.64 13.50 -4.43
C ALA A 223 4.25 12.18 -3.75
N PHE A 224 4.92 11.07 -4.10
CA PHE A 224 4.72 9.77 -3.47
C PHE A 224 5.03 9.86 -1.97
N VAL A 225 6.21 10.34 -1.58
CA VAL A 225 6.60 10.48 -0.16
C VAL A 225 5.59 11.34 0.60
N ILE A 226 5.23 12.52 0.10
CA ILE A 226 4.27 13.41 0.79
C ILE A 226 2.91 12.71 0.98
N LEU A 227 2.38 12.10 -0.08
CA LEU A 227 1.06 11.47 -0.05
C LEU A 227 1.03 10.23 0.83
N VAL A 228 2.05 9.37 0.79
CA VAL A 228 2.09 8.15 1.60
C VAL A 228 2.23 8.46 3.09
N PHE A 229 3.04 9.47 3.46
CA PHE A 229 3.17 9.89 4.86
C PHE A 229 1.92 10.61 5.38
N PHE A 230 1.26 11.43 4.56
CA PHE A 230 -0.06 11.97 4.90
C PHE A 230 -1.08 10.85 5.13
N HIS A 231 -1.16 9.89 4.19
CA HIS A 231 -2.10 8.77 4.26
C HIS A 231 -1.87 7.90 5.50
N ALA A 232 -0.60 7.62 5.81
CA ALA A 232 -0.19 6.91 7.01
C ALA A 232 -0.56 7.67 8.28
N GLY A 233 -0.28 8.97 8.36
CA GLY A 233 -0.52 9.78 9.54
C GLY A 233 -1.99 9.89 9.91
N PHE A 234 -2.85 10.19 8.93
CA PHE A 234 -4.29 10.22 9.19
C PHE A 234 -4.85 8.82 9.45
N GLY A 235 -4.35 7.79 8.77
CA GLY A 235 -4.70 6.39 9.06
C GLY A 235 -4.43 6.00 10.51
N LEU A 236 -3.21 6.25 11.00
CA LEU A 236 -2.83 6.00 12.40
C LEU A 236 -3.66 6.85 13.38
N TYR A 237 -3.91 8.12 13.06
CA TYR A 237 -4.78 8.98 13.86
C TYR A 237 -6.18 8.38 14.05
N THR A 238 -6.78 7.83 12.97
CA THR A 238 -8.08 7.16 13.07
C THR A 238 -8.02 5.88 13.88
N ILE A 239 -6.96 5.07 13.73
CA ILE A 239 -6.75 3.86 14.53
C ILE A 239 -6.65 4.21 16.03
N VAL A 240 -5.83 5.20 16.40
CA VAL A 240 -5.73 5.67 17.80
C VAL A 240 -7.09 6.13 18.31
N GLY A 241 -7.85 6.86 17.48
CA GLY A 241 -9.20 7.31 17.80
C GLY A 241 -10.18 6.20 18.17
N ASP A 242 -10.00 5.01 17.62
CA ASP A 242 -10.88 3.86 17.85
C ASP A 242 -10.57 3.09 19.15
N TYR A 243 -9.34 3.19 19.68
CA TYR A 243 -8.90 2.39 20.84
C TYR A 243 -8.50 3.22 22.07
N VAL A 244 -8.28 4.53 21.91
CA VAL A 244 -7.87 5.41 23.01
C VAL A 244 -9.02 6.34 23.39
N GLU A 245 -9.67 6.06 24.51
CA GLU A 245 -10.81 6.81 25.02
C GLU A 245 -10.39 8.17 25.63
N ASP A 246 -9.26 8.20 26.35
CA ASP A 246 -8.76 9.42 26.98
C ASP A 246 -8.33 10.45 25.92
N LYS A 247 -9.02 11.60 25.94
CA LYS A 247 -8.81 12.68 24.96
C LYS A 247 -7.40 13.26 25.03
N ARG A 248 -6.81 13.38 26.22
CA ARG A 248 -5.47 13.95 26.43
C ARG A 248 -4.41 12.99 25.90
N ILE A 249 -4.52 11.69 26.23
CA ILE A 249 -3.61 10.66 25.70
C ILE A 249 -3.70 10.60 24.18
N ARG A 250 -4.92 10.59 23.62
CA ARG A 250 -5.13 10.60 22.17
C ARG A 250 -4.50 11.81 21.49
N SER A 251 -4.63 13.00 22.06
CA SER A 251 -3.99 14.22 21.53
C SER A 251 -2.45 14.12 21.56
N TRP A 252 -1.86 13.63 22.64
CA TRP A 252 -0.41 13.44 22.72
C TRP A 252 0.09 12.41 21.73
N LEU A 253 -0.61 11.28 21.56
CA LEU A 253 -0.28 10.27 20.56
C LEU A 253 -0.38 10.85 19.14
N ALA A 254 -1.40 11.66 18.84
CA ALA A 254 -1.53 12.30 17.55
C ALA A 254 -0.35 13.26 17.25
N VAL A 255 0.09 14.05 18.23
CA VAL A 255 1.27 14.92 18.11
C VAL A 255 2.53 14.09 17.88
N LEU A 256 2.73 13.03 18.68
CA LEU A 256 3.90 12.15 18.55
C LEU A 256 3.97 11.47 17.18
N ILE A 257 2.86 10.88 16.73
CA ILE A 257 2.75 10.26 15.40
C ILE A 257 3.06 11.27 14.31
N SER A 258 2.44 12.45 14.38
CA SER A 258 2.66 13.51 13.38
C SER A 258 4.12 13.95 13.35
N PHE A 259 4.75 14.12 14.52
CA PHE A 259 6.16 14.49 14.61
C PHE A 259 7.07 13.44 13.96
N ILE A 260 6.92 12.16 14.34
CA ILE A 260 7.74 11.06 13.79
C ILE A 260 7.56 10.98 12.27
N LEU A 261 6.32 10.99 11.79
CA LEU A 261 6.06 10.88 10.35
C LEU A 261 6.54 12.09 9.57
N CYS A 262 6.46 13.31 10.12
CA CYS A 262 7.02 14.50 9.49
C CYS A 262 8.55 14.44 9.39
N VAL A 263 9.24 13.92 10.42
CA VAL A 263 10.71 13.73 10.37
C VAL A 263 11.10 12.77 9.26
N PHE A 264 10.43 11.63 9.15
CA PHE A 264 10.71 10.65 8.10
C PHE A 264 10.28 11.13 6.71
N ALA A 265 9.15 11.84 6.59
CA ALA A 265 8.74 12.47 5.33
C ALA A 265 9.78 13.49 4.87
N TYR A 266 10.28 14.34 5.78
CA TYR A 266 11.36 15.28 5.49
C TYR A 266 12.63 14.54 5.05
N ALA A 267 13.03 13.48 5.75
CA ALA A 267 14.19 12.68 5.38
C ALA A 267 14.02 12.05 3.98
N GLY A 268 12.85 11.50 3.67
CA GLY A 268 12.55 10.94 2.35
C GLY A 268 12.58 11.98 1.24
N VAL A 269 11.94 13.14 1.44
CA VAL A 269 11.99 14.26 0.47
C VAL A 269 13.43 14.76 0.29
N LYS A 270 14.19 14.87 1.38
CA LYS A 270 15.60 15.29 1.33
C LYS A 270 16.45 14.32 0.50
N ILE A 271 16.31 13.01 0.72
CA ILE A 271 16.96 11.96 -0.08
C ILE A 271 16.66 12.21 -1.56
N VAL A 272 15.38 12.31 -1.93
CA VAL A 272 14.98 12.49 -3.33
C VAL A 272 15.55 13.77 -3.95
N LEU A 273 15.61 14.87 -3.20
CA LEU A 273 16.03 16.17 -3.75
C LEU A 273 17.54 16.35 -3.83
N THR A 274 18.31 15.75 -2.92
CA THR A 274 19.74 16.06 -2.73
C THR A 274 20.69 15.02 -3.31
N ILE A 275 20.16 13.89 -3.76
CA ILE A 275 20.87 12.87 -4.52
C ILE A 275 20.60 13.10 -6.01
#